data_AF-A0A565C833-F1
#
_entry.id   AF-A0A565C833-F1
#
_cell.length_a   1.000
_cell.length_b   1.000
_cell.length_c   1.000
_cell.angle_alpha   90.00
_cell.angle_beta   90.00
_cell.angle_gamma   90.00
#
_symmetry.space_group_name_H-M   'P 1'
#
loop_
_entity.id
_entity.type
_entity.pdbx_description
1 polymer ?
#
loop_
_entity_poly.entity_id
_entity_poly.type
_entity_poly.pdbx_seq_one_letter_code
_entity_poly.pdbx_strand_id
1 'polypeptide(L)'
;MASCFSYVSSRNKCYQYSFSRAGLRSSTSDLGDGTVVHCWVPQTHIDSKPTLLLLHGIGANAMWQWDRFIDRFIPRFNVYVPDLIFFGES
;
A
#
# COMPACT_ATOMS: atom_id res chain seq x y z
N MET A 1 -30.15 -17.04 3.19
CA MET A 1 -29.12 -16.07 3.64
C MET A 1 -27.99 -16.10 2.64
N ALA A 2 -28.03 -15.22 1.63
CA ALA A 2 -27.02 -15.21 0.58
C ALA A 2 -25.71 -14.65 1.12
N SER A 3 -24.67 -15.46 1.03
CA SER A 3 -23.25 -15.18 1.22
C SER A 3 -22.84 -13.75 0.83
N CYS A 4 -22.50 -12.91 1.82
CA CYS A 4 -21.94 -11.57 1.64
C CYS A 4 -20.43 -11.64 1.27
N PHE A 5 -20.06 -12.34 0.20
CA PHE A 5 -18.67 -12.45 -0.23
C PHE A 5 -18.38 -11.50 -1.39
N SER A 6 -17.76 -10.37 -1.08
CA SER A 6 -17.14 -9.50 -2.09
C SER A 6 -15.73 -10.02 -2.40
N TYR A 7 -15.53 -10.52 -3.62
CA TYR A 7 -14.23 -10.99 -4.08
C TYR A 7 -13.15 -9.92 -3.95
N VAL A 8 -13.46 -8.67 -4.31
CA VAL A 8 -12.55 -7.53 -4.22
C VAL A 8 -12.17 -7.27 -2.77
N SER A 9 -13.15 -7.25 -1.85
CA SER A 9 -12.89 -7.00 -0.44
C SER A 9 -12.07 -8.12 0.21
N SER A 10 -12.35 -9.38 -0.12
CA SER A 10 -11.55 -10.52 0.35
C SER A 10 -10.11 -10.46 -0.18
N ARG A 11 -9.93 -10.12 -1.46
CA ARG A 11 -8.60 -9.99 -2.06
C ARG A 11 -7.82 -8.81 -1.46
N ASN A 12 -8.48 -7.67 -1.21
CA ASN A 12 -7.88 -6.53 -0.50
C ASN A 12 -7.35 -6.94 0.86
N LYS A 13 -8.14 -7.71 1.65
CA LYS A 13 -7.68 -8.21 2.96
C LYS A 13 -6.45 -9.11 2.83
N CYS A 14 -6.40 -9.98 1.83
CA CYS A 14 -5.22 -10.81 1.56
C CYS A 14 -3.99 -9.95 1.26
N TYR A 15 -4.12 -8.91 0.44
CA TYR A 15 -3.00 -8.01 0.14
C TYR A 15 -2.59 -7.14 1.32
N GLN A 16 -3.55 -6.61 2.09
CA GLN A 16 -3.27 -5.88 3.32
C GLN A 16 -2.43 -6.73 4.28
N TYR A 17 -2.80 -8.00 4.45
CA TYR A 17 -2.05 -8.95 5.26
C TYR A 17 -0.66 -9.24 4.69
N SER A 18 -0.53 -9.39 3.36
CA SER A 18 0.75 -9.57 2.66
C SER A 18 1.70 -8.39 2.91
N PHE A 19 1.24 -7.16 2.70
CA PHE A 19 2.01 -5.94 2.94
C PHE A 19 2.42 -5.79 4.40
N SER A 20 1.48 -6.07 5.31
CA SER A 20 1.74 -6.04 6.76
C SER A 20 2.83 -7.03 7.16
N ARG A 21 2.77 -8.26 6.64
CA ARG A 21 3.79 -9.29 6.88
C ARG A 21 5.14 -8.97 6.25
N ALA A 22 5.13 -8.22 5.15
CA ALA A 22 6.35 -7.77 4.51
C ALA A 22 7.03 -6.64 5.31
N GLY A 23 6.39 -6.07 6.34
CA GLY A 23 6.97 -5.01 7.17
C GLY A 23 6.55 -3.61 6.75
N LEU A 24 5.41 -3.48 6.09
CA LEU A 24 4.76 -2.21 5.80
C LEU A 24 3.56 -2.00 6.72
N ARG A 25 3.21 -0.75 6.98
CA ARG A 25 1.98 -0.39 7.70
C ARG A 25 1.16 0.59 6.87
N SER A 26 -0.16 0.47 6.97
CA SER A 26 -1.08 1.46 6.41
C SER A 26 -0.98 2.76 7.21
N SER A 27 -0.93 3.88 6.52
CA SER A 27 -0.86 5.22 7.09
C SER A 27 -1.58 6.20 6.18
N THR A 28 -2.21 7.21 6.77
CA THR A 28 -2.91 8.25 6.06
C THR A 28 -2.30 9.59 6.43
N SER A 29 -2.02 10.43 5.44
CA SER A 29 -1.46 11.77 5.60
C SER A 29 -2.41 12.81 5.04
N ASP A 30 -2.72 13.82 5.84
CA ASP A 30 -3.49 14.99 5.40
C ASP A 30 -2.54 15.99 4.72
N LEU A 31 -2.81 16.32 3.46
CA LEU A 31 -2.04 17.28 2.68
C LEU A 31 -2.62 18.70 2.76
N GLY A 32 -3.73 18.89 3.45
CA GLY A 32 -4.50 20.13 3.48
C GLY A 32 -5.56 20.20 2.39
N ASP A 33 -6.41 21.24 2.46
CA ASP A 33 -7.44 21.54 1.46
C ASP A 33 -8.42 20.37 1.16
N GLY A 34 -8.64 19.50 2.15
CA GLY A 34 -9.50 18.33 2.03
C GLY A 34 -8.86 17.16 1.24
N THR A 35 -7.56 17.22 0.97
CA THR A 35 -6.82 16.15 0.28
C THR A 35 -6.14 15.23 1.28
N VAL A 36 -6.54 13.96 1.26
CA VAL A 36 -5.98 12.92 2.11
C VAL A 36 -5.26 11.91 1.21
N VAL A 37 -4.10 11.42 1.64
CA VAL A 37 -3.37 10.39 0.91
C VAL A 37 -3.14 9.20 1.82
N HIS A 38 -3.64 8.04 1.40
CA HIS A 38 -3.29 6.76 1.98
C HIS A 38 -1.97 6.24 1.39
N CYS A 39 -1.10 5.72 2.25
CA CYS A 39 0.19 5.18 1.88
C CYS A 39 0.59 4.00 2.76
N TRP A 40 1.10 2.94 2.14
CA TRP A 40 1.84 1.90 2.82
C TRP A 40 3.27 2.39 3.05
N VAL A 41 3.62 2.60 4.32
CA VAL A 41 4.91 3.12 4.76
C VAL A 41 5.73 2.01 5.42
N PRO A 42 7.07 2.08 5.47
CA PRO A 42 7.85 1.10 6.19
C PRO A 42 7.48 1.12 7.68
N GLN A 43 7.31 -0.06 8.28
CA GLN A 43 7.07 -0.18 9.72
C GLN A 43 8.18 0.49 10.53
N THR A 44 9.42 0.33 10.07
CA THR A 44 10.63 0.91 10.63
C THR A 44 11.47 1.49 9.50
N HIS A 45 11.78 2.78 9.59
CA HIS A 45 12.73 3.41 8.69
C HIS A 45 14.17 3.03 9.07
N ILE A 46 14.97 2.62 8.10
CA ILE A 46 16.38 2.26 8.30
C ILE A 46 17.23 3.29 7.58
N ASP A 47 17.98 4.11 8.34
CA ASP A 47 18.68 5.28 7.79
C ASP A 47 19.77 4.93 6.76
N SER A 48 20.33 3.72 6.83
CA SER A 48 21.31 3.24 5.85
C SER A 48 20.69 2.74 4.55
N LYS A 49 19.36 2.54 4.50
CA LYS A 49 18.65 2.11 3.28
C LYS A 49 18.16 3.34 2.50
N PRO A 50 18.33 3.37 1.16
CA PRO A 50 17.70 4.39 0.34
C PRO A 50 16.16 4.25 0.34
N THR A 51 15.47 5.36 0.15
CA THR A 51 14.01 5.39 0.02
C THR A 51 13.57 5.08 -1.40
N LEU A 52 12.53 4.26 -1.55
CA LEU A 52 11.93 3.91 -2.83
C LEU A 52 10.42 4.16 -2.77
N LEU A 53 9.91 4.96 -3.72
CA LEU A 53 8.49 5.22 -3.90
C LEU A 53 7.96 4.41 -5.09
N LEU A 54 6.94 3.59 -4.86
CA LEU A 54 6.30 2.76 -5.87
C LEU A 54 4.91 3.32 -6.21
N LEU A 55 4.81 4.04 -7.34
CA LEU A 55 3.56 4.66 -7.78
C LEU A 55 2.74 3.71 -8.65
N HIS A 56 1.48 3.48 -8.29
CA HIS A 56 0.59 2.68 -9.14
C HIS A 56 0.03 3.47 -10.33
N GLY A 57 -0.51 2.78 -11.34
CA GLY A 57 -1.20 3.37 -12.49
C GLY A 57 -2.73 3.34 -12.36
N ILE A 58 -3.43 3.75 -13.41
CA ILE A 58 -4.90 3.72 -13.46
C ILE A 58 -5.41 2.26 -13.43
N GLY A 59 -6.47 2.02 -12.65
CA GLY A 59 -7.29 0.80 -12.71
C GLY A 59 -7.26 -0.09 -11.45
N ALA A 60 -6.25 0.04 -10.61
CA ALA A 60 -6.18 -0.67 -9.33
C ALA A 60 -5.51 0.21 -8.25
N ASN A 61 -5.64 -0.18 -6.98
CA ASN A 61 -4.93 0.49 -5.88
C ASN A 61 -3.47 -0.01 -5.77
N ALA A 62 -2.70 0.61 -4.88
CA ALA A 62 -1.30 0.31 -4.61
C ALA A 62 -1.01 -1.18 -4.43
N MET A 63 -1.84 -1.88 -3.67
CA MET A 63 -1.60 -3.27 -3.31
C MET A 63 -1.71 -4.21 -4.51
N TRP A 64 -2.75 -4.05 -5.32
CA TRP A 64 -2.98 -4.92 -6.47
C TRP A 64 -1.84 -4.82 -7.49
N GLN A 65 -1.25 -3.64 -7.65
CA GLN A 65 -0.17 -3.44 -8.61
C GLN A 65 1.17 -3.99 -8.11
N TRP A 66 1.45 -3.87 -6.80
CA TRP A 66 2.81 -4.09 -6.28
C TRP A 66 3.00 -5.38 -5.46
N ASP A 67 1.94 -6.04 -5.00
CA ASP A 67 2.02 -7.22 -4.11
C ASP A 67 3.00 -8.30 -4.60
N ARG A 68 3.03 -8.60 -5.91
CA ARG A 68 3.89 -9.65 -6.47
C ARG A 68 5.39 -9.33 -6.51
N PHE A 69 5.77 -8.08 -6.29
CA PHE A 69 7.15 -7.62 -6.46
C PHE A 69 7.70 -6.91 -5.22
N ILE A 70 6.85 -6.54 -4.27
CA ILE A 70 7.23 -5.69 -3.14
C ILE A 70 8.26 -6.33 -2.22
N ASP A 71 8.18 -7.65 -2.08
CA ASP A 71 9.11 -8.50 -1.31
C ASP A 71 10.57 -8.38 -1.77
N ARG A 72 10.81 -8.10 -3.06
CA ARG A 72 12.15 -7.92 -3.63
C ARG A 72 12.75 -6.56 -3.30
N PHE A 73 11.93 -5.55 -2.99
CA PHE A 73 12.39 -4.19 -2.72
C PHE A 73 12.63 -3.95 -1.23
N ILE A 74 11.75 -4.48 -0.35
CA ILE A 74 11.81 -4.24 1.10
C ILE A 74 13.19 -4.57 1.74
N PRO A 75 13.91 -5.64 1.36
CA PRO A 75 15.22 -5.92 1.92
C PRO A 75 16.26 -4.82 1.61
N ARG A 76 16.07 -4.06 0.53
CA ARG A 76 17.05 -3.12 -0.04
C ARG A 76 16.68 -1.64 0.16
N PHE A 77 15.40 -1.34 0.36
CA PHE A 77 14.88 0.04 0.40
C PHE A 77 13.94 0.27 1.58
N ASN A 78 13.79 1.52 2.00
CA ASN A 78 12.62 1.98 2.73
C ASN A 78 11.48 2.20 1.71
N VAL A 79 10.58 1.23 1.60
CA VAL A 79 9.55 1.21 0.54
C VAL A 79 8.30 1.96 0.98
N TYR A 80 7.86 2.91 0.16
CA TYR A 80 6.60 3.63 0.29
C TYR A 80 5.71 3.34 -0.92
N VAL A 81 4.44 3.01 -0.67
CA VAL A 81 3.48 2.69 -1.73
C VAL A 81 2.18 3.46 -1.50
N PRO A 82 2.07 4.69 -2.03
CA PRO A 82 0.86 5.50 -1.93
C PRO A 82 -0.23 4.98 -2.86
N ASP A 83 -1.48 5.14 -2.43
CA ASP A 83 -2.61 5.18 -3.35
C ASP A 83 -2.65 6.57 -4.00
N LEU A 84 -2.71 6.64 -5.33
CA LEU A 84 -2.94 7.89 -6.05
C LEU A 84 -4.23 8.55 -5.56
N ILE A 85 -4.29 9.88 -5.59
CA ILE A 85 -5.48 10.64 -5.20
C ILE A 85 -6.68 10.17 -6.04
N PHE A 86 -7.83 9.95 -5.38
CA PHE A 86 -9.05 9.37 -5.96
C PHE A 86 -8.99 7.87 -6.27
N PHE A 87 -7.97 7.16 -5.78
CA PHE A 87 -7.84 5.71 -5.86
C PHE A 87 -7.62 5.09 -4.48
N GLY A 88 -7.98 3.82 -4.35
CA GLY A 88 -7.76 3.07 -3.11
C GLY A 88 -8.46 3.74 -1.93
N GLU A 89 -7.67 4.06 -0.90
CA GLU A 89 -8.15 4.71 0.32
C GLU A 89 -7.68 6.18 0.45
N SER A 90 -7.17 6.78 -0.65
CA SER A 90 -6.81 8.22 -0.75
C SER A 90 -8.02 9.07 -1.15
#